data_AF-A0A946ZVH8-F1
#
_entry.id   AF-A0A946ZVH8-F1
#
_cell.length_a   1.000
_cell.length_b   1.000
_cell.length_c   1.000
_cell.angle_alpha   90.00
_cell.angle_beta   90.00
_cell.angle_gamma   90.00
#
_symmetry.space_group_name_H-M   'P 1'
#
loop_
_entity.id
_entity.type
_entity.pdbx_description
1 polymer ?
#
loop_
_entity_poly.entity_id
_entity_poly.type
_entity_poly.pdbx_seq_one_letter_code
_entity_poly.pdbx_strand_id
1 'polypeptide(L)'
;EDKVLRFSGWQTDKNYRLFRKSKARFSDKKIVHETLEVNGTSGVLNEKLTHYCYKNYEDYKQKMLTYGRMKAKEAFYKEKHFNYFSYVLKPAWKFVNHYLLRLGILDGRKGLIICYLNALCDMERNRELKNLEKKNELTYYLVMP
;
A
#
# COMPACT_ATOMS: atom_id res chain seq x y z
N GLU A 1 -25.69 3.55 -1.35
CA GLU A 1 -25.71 2.06 -1.27
C GLU A 1 -24.56 1.53 -0.42
N ASP A 2 -24.89 0.98 0.74
CA ASP A 2 -23.96 0.32 1.67
C ASP A 2 -23.71 -1.15 1.28
N LYS A 3 -23.29 -1.36 0.03
CA LYS A 3 -22.90 -2.69 -0.46
C LYS A 3 -21.53 -3.07 0.11
N VAL A 4 -21.46 -4.21 0.79
CA VAL A 4 -20.23 -4.83 1.30
C VAL A 4 -19.33 -5.20 0.14
N LEU A 5 -18.05 -4.81 0.23
CA LEU A 5 -17.00 -5.19 -0.71
C LEU A 5 -16.50 -6.59 -0.38
N ARG A 6 -16.46 -7.47 -1.38
CA ARG A 6 -16.09 -8.88 -1.19
C ARG A 6 -14.87 -9.29 -2.01
N PHE A 7 -14.45 -8.50 -2.98
CA PHE A 7 -13.41 -8.84 -3.94
C PHE A 7 -12.33 -7.75 -3.98
N SER A 8 -11.78 -7.44 -5.15
CA SER A 8 -10.84 -6.32 -5.36
C SER A 8 -9.49 -6.46 -4.62
N GLY A 9 -9.16 -7.67 -4.19
CA GLY A 9 -7.92 -8.00 -3.48
C GLY A 9 -7.95 -7.72 -1.97
N TRP A 10 -9.12 -7.47 -1.37
CA TRP A 10 -9.27 -7.22 0.08
C TRP A 10 -9.68 -8.46 0.90
N GLN A 11 -9.78 -9.62 0.26
CA GLN A 11 -10.33 -10.84 0.84
C GLN A 11 -9.47 -11.50 1.93
N THR A 12 -8.17 -11.24 1.92
CA THR A 12 -7.19 -12.04 2.67
C THR A 12 -6.42 -11.23 3.71
N ASP A 13 -6.81 -9.98 3.94
CA ASP A 13 -6.06 -9.09 4.83
C ASP A 13 -6.30 -9.47 6.30
N LYS A 14 -5.20 -9.66 7.05
CA LYS A 14 -5.21 -9.99 8.48
C LYS A 14 -4.34 -8.97 9.21
N ASN A 15 -4.98 -8.15 10.03
CA ASN A 15 -4.31 -7.12 10.83
C ASN A 15 -4.56 -7.35 12.32
N TYR A 16 -3.57 -7.00 13.14
CA TYR A 16 -3.76 -6.91 14.58
C TYR A 16 -4.72 -5.77 14.91
N ARG A 17 -5.81 -6.08 15.62
CA ARG A 17 -6.84 -5.09 16.02
C ARG A 17 -6.93 -4.90 17.53
N LEU A 18 -6.59 -5.93 18.29
CA LEU A 18 -6.56 -5.92 19.74
C LEU A 18 -5.23 -6.49 20.21
N PHE A 19 -4.54 -5.77 21.07
CA PHE A 19 -3.25 -6.17 21.62
C PHE A 19 -3.02 -5.48 22.98
N ARG A 20 -2.28 -6.14 23.87
CA ARG A 20 -1.85 -5.56 25.14
C ARG A 20 -0.63 -4.66 24.90
N LYS A 21 -0.76 -3.35 25.17
CA LYS A 21 0.31 -2.36 24.95
C LYS A 21 1.64 -2.73 25.62
N SER A 22 1.61 -3.34 26.80
CA SER A 22 2.81 -3.78 27.53
C SER A 22 3.52 -4.99 26.91
N LYS A 23 2.91 -5.65 25.91
CA LYS A 23 3.41 -6.88 25.29
C LYS A 23 3.52 -6.76 23.76
N ALA A 24 3.28 -5.59 23.19
CA ALA A 24 3.37 -5.37 21.76
C ALA A 24 3.98 -4.00 21.46
N ARG A 25 4.84 -3.95 20.45
CA ARG A 25 5.41 -2.71 19.92
C ARG A 25 5.29 -2.68 18.41
N PHE A 26 5.17 -1.50 17.81
CA PHE A 26 5.30 -1.37 16.37
C PHE A 26 6.76 -1.62 15.97
N SER A 27 6.95 -2.31 14.86
CA SER A 27 8.29 -2.62 14.34
C SER A 27 8.87 -1.41 13.61
N ASP A 28 10.05 -0.96 14.00
CA ASP A 28 10.78 0.13 13.34
C ASP A 28 11.37 -0.29 11.98
N LYS A 29 11.31 -1.59 11.64
CA LYS A 29 11.92 -2.16 10.42
C LYS A 29 11.17 -1.82 9.14
N LYS A 30 9.93 -1.31 9.24
CA LYS A 30 9.09 -1.02 8.08
C LYS A 30 8.49 0.37 8.19
N ILE A 31 8.79 1.20 7.19
CA ILE A 31 8.20 2.54 7.02
C ILE A 31 6.73 2.44 6.57
N VAL A 32 6.35 1.35 5.89
CA VAL A 32 4.99 1.11 5.40
C VAL A 32 4.44 -0.18 5.98
N HIS A 33 3.18 -0.14 6.40
CA HIS A 33 2.49 -1.25 7.08
C HIS A 33 3.23 -1.66 8.36
N GLU A 34 3.26 -0.73 9.32
CA GLU A 34 3.75 -0.99 10.67
C GLU A 34 3.13 -2.31 11.17
N THR A 35 3.97 -3.30 11.39
CA THR A 35 3.55 -4.58 11.96
C THR A 35 3.83 -4.53 13.45
N LEU A 36 3.00 -5.20 14.24
CA LEU A 36 3.28 -5.38 15.66
C LEU A 36 4.26 -6.55 15.85
N GLU A 37 5.32 -6.29 16.59
CA GLU A 37 6.13 -7.32 17.24
C GLU A 37 5.46 -7.66 18.56
N VAL A 38 4.97 -8.89 18.68
CA VAL A 38 4.25 -9.39 19.86
C VAL A 38 5.19 -10.24 20.70
N ASN A 39 5.35 -9.88 21.97
CA ASN A 39 6.07 -10.69 22.94
C ASN A 39 5.08 -11.58 23.70
N GLY A 40 4.86 -12.79 23.17
CA GLY A 40 3.92 -13.77 23.69
C GLY A 40 3.16 -14.47 22.57
N THR A 41 1.94 -14.91 22.86
CA THR A 41 1.08 -15.59 21.89
C THR A 41 0.19 -14.59 21.13
N SER A 42 -0.17 -14.95 19.91
CA SER A 42 -1.18 -14.27 19.09
C SER A 42 -2.17 -15.27 18.52
N GLY A 43 -3.35 -14.79 18.16
CA GLY A 43 -4.42 -15.61 17.59
C GLY A 43 -5.18 -14.86 16.51
N VAL A 44 -5.94 -15.61 15.71
CA VAL A 44 -6.82 -15.05 14.67
C VAL A 44 -8.25 -15.12 15.17
N LEU A 45 -8.98 -14.00 15.07
CA LEU A 45 -10.41 -14.00 15.33
C LEU A 45 -11.12 -14.81 14.24
N ASN A 46 -11.91 -15.81 14.64
CA ASN A 46 -12.67 -16.63 13.70
C ASN A 46 -13.80 -15.84 13.03
N GLU A 47 -14.35 -14.86 13.75
CA GLU A 47 -15.41 -13.97 13.28
C GLU A 47 -14.88 -12.81 12.43
N LYS A 48 -15.74 -12.31 11.54
CA LYS A 48 -15.43 -11.15 10.71
C LYS A 48 -15.67 -9.85 11.48
N LEU A 49 -14.67 -8.98 11.48
CA LEU A 49 -14.81 -7.62 11.98
C LEU A 49 -15.13 -6.66 10.82
N THR A 50 -16.26 -5.98 10.87
CA THR A 50 -16.61 -4.94 9.90
C THR A 50 -15.64 -3.77 10.03
N HIS A 51 -14.98 -3.40 8.93
CA HIS A 51 -13.97 -2.35 8.91
C HIS A 51 -14.29 -1.30 7.86
N TYR A 52 -14.61 -0.08 8.33
CA TYR A 52 -14.82 1.08 7.49
C TYR A 52 -13.49 1.82 7.31
N CYS A 53 -12.76 1.46 6.24
CA CYS A 53 -11.40 1.96 6.02
C CYS A 53 -11.35 3.44 5.63
N TYR A 54 -12.38 3.92 4.91
CA TYR A 54 -12.38 5.21 4.20
C TYR A 54 -13.75 5.86 4.23
N LYS A 55 -13.76 7.19 4.21
CA LYS A 55 -15.00 8.00 4.22
C LYS A 55 -15.58 8.19 2.83
N ASN A 56 -14.73 8.48 1.86
CA ASN A 56 -15.11 8.79 0.48
C ASN A 56 -13.95 8.53 -0.49
N TYR A 57 -14.19 8.82 -1.78
CA TYR A 57 -13.21 8.62 -2.84
C TYR A 57 -11.92 9.41 -2.61
N GLU A 58 -12.01 10.70 -2.26
CA GLU A 58 -10.82 11.55 -2.14
C GLU A 58 -9.97 11.16 -0.93
N ASP A 59 -10.62 10.79 0.19
CA ASP A 59 -9.95 10.24 1.38
C ASP A 59 -9.15 8.97 1.02
N TYR A 60 -9.76 8.06 0.27
CA TYR A 60 -9.07 6.83 -0.16
C TYR A 60 -7.94 7.11 -1.15
N LYS A 61 -8.18 7.97 -2.14
CA LYS A 61 -7.17 8.39 -3.12
C LYS A 61 -5.96 9.04 -2.45
N GLN A 62 -6.19 9.99 -1.54
CA GLN A 62 -5.12 10.66 -0.80
C GLN A 62 -4.29 9.67 0.02
N LYS A 63 -4.94 8.66 0.61
CA LYS A 63 -4.22 7.60 1.31
C LYS A 63 -3.38 6.74 0.38
N MET A 64 -3.89 6.40 -0.82
CA MET A 64 -3.12 5.64 -1.82
C MET A 64 -1.90 6.41 -2.31
N LEU A 65 -2.01 7.72 -2.53
CA LEU A 65 -0.87 8.57 -2.87
C LEU A 65 0.15 8.61 -1.72
N THR A 66 -0.32 8.81 -0.49
CA THR A 66 0.53 8.86 0.71
C THR A 66 1.29 7.54 0.90
N TYR A 67 0.60 6.40 0.80
CA TYR A 67 1.22 5.08 0.88
C TYR A 67 2.19 4.82 -0.27
N GLY A 68 1.88 5.29 -1.48
CA GLY A 68 2.79 5.23 -2.62
C GLY A 68 4.13 5.90 -2.30
N ARG A 69 4.09 7.14 -1.80
CA ARG A 69 5.28 7.91 -1.40
C ARG A 69 6.06 7.25 -0.27
N MET A 70 5.38 6.70 0.74
CA MET A 70 6.07 5.99 1.82
C MET A 70 6.77 4.72 1.29
N LYS A 71 6.13 3.98 0.36
CA LYS A 71 6.75 2.81 -0.30
C LYS A 71 7.93 3.21 -1.17
N ALA A 72 7.90 4.40 -1.75
CA ALA A 72 9.02 4.93 -2.53
C ALA A 72 10.24 5.19 -1.64
N LYS A 73 10.04 5.84 -0.49
CA LYS A 73 11.09 6.05 0.51
C LYS A 73 11.67 4.73 1.00
N GLU A 74 10.83 3.76 1.32
CA GLU A 74 11.29 2.42 1.73
C GLU A 74 12.08 1.71 0.62
N ALA A 75 11.66 1.85 -0.63
CA ALA A 75 12.39 1.29 -1.77
C ALA A 75 13.74 1.98 -1.96
N PHE A 76 13.80 3.30 -1.84
CA PHE A 76 15.01 4.10 -1.94
C PHE A 76 16.04 3.74 -0.87
N TYR A 77 15.61 3.62 0.41
CA TYR A 77 16.49 3.18 1.50
C TYR A 77 16.95 1.72 1.39
N LYS A 78 16.27 0.92 0.57
CA LYS A 78 16.67 -0.45 0.21
C LYS A 78 17.49 -0.49 -1.08
N GLU A 79 18.02 0.65 -1.52
CA GLU A 79 18.84 0.81 -2.72
C GLU A 79 18.16 0.25 -3.99
N LYS A 80 16.83 0.33 -4.03
CA LYS A 80 16.09 -0.06 -5.23
C LYS A 80 16.05 1.10 -6.20
N HIS A 81 16.38 0.80 -7.45
CA HIS A 81 16.39 1.81 -8.48
C HIS A 81 15.09 1.93 -9.26
N PHE A 82 14.84 3.13 -9.80
CA PHE A 82 13.76 3.33 -10.77
C PHE A 82 13.99 2.48 -12.02
N ASN A 83 12.92 1.87 -12.50
CA ASN A 83 12.93 1.12 -13.74
C ASN A 83 11.65 1.44 -14.53
N TYR A 84 11.81 1.88 -15.77
CA TYR A 84 10.71 2.26 -16.65
C TYR A 84 9.72 1.11 -16.89
N PHE A 85 10.22 -0.12 -17.01
CA PHE A 85 9.37 -1.31 -17.11
C PHE A 85 8.55 -1.53 -15.84
N SER A 86 9.15 -1.30 -14.68
CA SER A 86 8.46 -1.35 -13.38
C SER A 86 7.44 -0.23 -13.19
N TYR A 87 7.64 0.92 -13.87
CA TYR A 87 6.73 2.06 -13.81
C TYR A 87 5.41 1.79 -14.53
N VAL A 88 5.45 1.16 -15.71
CA VAL A 88 4.24 0.89 -16.52
C VAL A 88 3.64 -0.48 -16.23
N LEU A 89 4.46 -1.53 -16.22
CA LEU A 89 3.94 -2.89 -16.17
C LEU A 89 3.40 -3.25 -14.78
N LYS A 90 4.05 -2.81 -13.69
CA LYS A 90 3.60 -3.19 -12.34
C LYS A 90 2.21 -2.64 -12.01
N PRO A 91 1.89 -1.35 -12.23
CA PRO A 91 0.56 -0.83 -11.97
C PRO A 91 -0.50 -1.44 -12.89
N ALA A 92 -0.19 -1.65 -14.17
CA ALA A 92 -1.10 -2.31 -15.11
C ALA A 92 -1.42 -3.74 -14.68
N TRP A 93 -0.39 -4.52 -14.34
CA TRP A 93 -0.54 -5.86 -13.81
C TRP A 93 -1.31 -5.87 -12.48
N LYS A 94 -1.04 -4.91 -11.59
CA LYS A 94 -1.75 -4.76 -10.31
C LYS A 94 -3.25 -4.58 -10.54
N PHE A 95 -3.62 -3.70 -11.47
CA PHE A 95 -5.02 -3.48 -11.85
C PHE A 95 -5.64 -4.76 -12.40
N VAL A 96 -5.03 -5.39 -13.41
CA VAL A 96 -5.54 -6.61 -14.06
C VAL A 96 -5.71 -7.74 -13.03
N ASN A 97 -4.71 -7.95 -12.19
CA ASN A 97 -4.75 -8.96 -11.14
C ASN A 97 -5.87 -8.68 -10.12
N HIS A 98 -6.04 -7.44 -9.67
CA HIS A 98 -7.09 -7.12 -8.69
C HIS A 98 -8.50 -7.12 -9.30
N TYR A 99 -8.64 -6.68 -10.55
CA TYR A 99 -9.93 -6.51 -11.19
C TYR A 99 -10.45 -7.82 -11.80
N LEU A 100 -9.59 -8.56 -12.51
CA LEU A 100 -9.95 -9.82 -13.16
C LEU A 100 -9.67 -11.03 -12.26
N LEU A 101 -8.42 -11.25 -11.86
CA LEU A 101 -8.03 -12.47 -11.15
C LEU A 101 -8.57 -12.53 -9.71
N ARG A 102 -8.66 -11.39 -9.04
CA ARG A 102 -9.29 -11.25 -7.72
C ARG A 102 -10.77 -10.86 -7.80
N LEU A 103 -11.38 -11.00 -8.98
CA LEU A 103 -12.81 -10.82 -9.23
C LEU A 103 -13.37 -9.44 -8.78
N GLY A 104 -12.55 -8.39 -8.78
CA GLY A 104 -12.99 -7.03 -8.47
C GLY A 104 -14.14 -6.53 -9.36
N ILE A 105 -14.29 -7.08 -10.56
CA ILE A 105 -15.46 -6.84 -11.43
C ILE A 105 -16.80 -7.14 -10.74
N LEU A 106 -16.84 -8.11 -9.81
CA LEU A 106 -18.06 -8.50 -9.08
C LEU A 106 -18.48 -7.44 -8.03
N ASP A 107 -17.57 -6.56 -7.62
CA ASP A 107 -17.86 -5.40 -6.77
C ASP A 107 -18.40 -4.20 -7.59
N GLY A 108 -18.55 -4.33 -8.91
CA GLY A 108 -19.12 -3.32 -9.81
C GLY A 108 -18.30 -2.02 -9.84
N ARG A 109 -18.99 -0.87 -9.80
CA ARG A 109 -18.34 0.46 -9.84
C ARG A 109 -17.33 0.67 -8.71
N LYS A 110 -17.64 0.20 -7.49
CA LYS A 110 -16.72 0.33 -6.35
C LYS A 110 -15.46 -0.52 -6.56
N GLY A 111 -15.61 -1.72 -7.12
CA GLY A 111 -14.47 -2.58 -7.45
C GLY A 111 -13.52 -1.96 -8.47
N LEU A 112 -14.07 -1.33 -9.51
CA LEU A 112 -13.27 -0.59 -10.50
C LEU A 112 -12.47 0.55 -9.84
N ILE A 113 -13.12 1.37 -9.01
CA ILE A 113 -12.49 2.47 -8.27
C ILE A 113 -11.35 1.95 -7.38
N ILE A 114 -11.58 0.84 -6.66
CA ILE A 114 -10.58 0.27 -5.76
C ILE A 114 -9.38 -0.27 -6.52
N CYS A 115 -9.62 -1.03 -7.60
CA CYS A 115 -8.54 -1.56 -8.42
C CYS A 115 -7.71 -0.44 -9.04
N TYR A 116 -8.36 0.63 -9.52
CA TYR A 116 -7.70 1.82 -10.05
C TYR A 116 -6.86 2.54 -9.00
N LEU A 117 -7.41 2.83 -7.82
CA LEU A 117 -6.68 3.55 -6.77
C LEU A 117 -5.53 2.72 -6.19
N ASN A 118 -5.65 1.39 -6.13
CA ASN A 118 -4.54 0.51 -5.78
C ASN A 118 -3.42 0.54 -6.84
N ALA A 119 -3.76 0.59 -8.13
CA ALA A 119 -2.77 0.77 -9.19
C ALA A 119 -2.11 2.16 -9.11
N LEU A 120 -2.88 3.21 -8.82
CA LEU A 120 -2.39 4.57 -8.61
C LEU A 120 -1.36 4.64 -7.47
N CYS A 121 -1.57 3.88 -6.39
CA CYS A 121 -0.60 3.75 -5.30
C CYS A 121 0.78 3.28 -5.81
N ASP A 122 0.80 2.26 -6.68
CA ASP A 122 2.04 1.73 -7.27
C ASP A 122 2.64 2.67 -8.33
N MET A 123 1.82 3.42 -9.06
CA MET A 123 2.30 4.49 -9.95
C MET A 123 2.99 5.62 -9.18
N GLU A 124 2.35 6.13 -8.12
CA GLU A 124 2.90 7.19 -7.28
C GLU A 124 4.19 6.74 -6.58
N ARG A 125 4.26 5.47 -6.16
CA ARG A 125 5.50 4.88 -5.63
C ARG A 125 6.66 5.03 -6.62
N ASN A 126 6.48 4.60 -7.87
CA ASN A 126 7.56 4.65 -8.85
C ASN A 126 7.90 6.09 -9.26
N ARG A 127 6.89 6.97 -9.36
CA ARG A 127 7.09 8.40 -9.61
C ARG A 127 7.94 9.05 -8.53
N GLU A 128 7.59 8.81 -7.26
CA GLU A 128 8.32 9.39 -6.14
C GLU A 128 9.72 8.78 -5.99
N LEU A 129 9.91 7.50 -6.30
CA LEU A 129 11.24 6.89 -6.30
C LEU A 129 12.17 7.59 -7.29
N LYS A 130 11.69 7.87 -8.52
CA LYS A 130 12.43 8.64 -9.52
C LYS A 130 12.79 10.05 -9.02
N ASN A 131 11.87 10.71 -8.31
CA ASN A 131 12.12 12.03 -7.73
C ASN A 131 13.22 11.98 -6.66
N LEU A 132 13.23 10.95 -5.81
CA LEU A 132 14.22 10.76 -4.76
C LEU A 132 15.62 10.51 -5.34
N GLU A 133 15.73 9.66 -6.36
CA GLU A 133 17.00 9.41 -7.05
C GLU A 133 17.57 10.68 -7.68
N LYS A 134 16.76 11.42 -8.44
CA LYS A 134 17.19 12.68 -9.05
C LYS A 134 17.66 13.70 -8.01
N LYS A 135 16.96 13.81 -6.88
CA LYS A 135 17.37 14.69 -5.78
C LYS A 135 18.70 14.25 -5.18
N ASN A 136 18.91 12.95 -4.99
CA ASN A 136 20.15 12.41 -4.44
C ASN A 136 21.33 12.67 -5.38
N GLU A 137 21.16 12.48 -6.69
CA GLU A 137 22.16 12.83 -7.70
C GLU A 137 22.50 14.33 -7.65
N LEU A 138 21.50 15.20 -7.66
CA LEU A 138 21.68 16.65 -7.55
C LEU A 138 22.43 17.04 -6.27
N THR A 139 22.07 16.45 -5.13
CA THR A 139 22.76 16.70 -3.85
C THR A 139 24.21 16.23 -3.90
N TYR A 140 24.49 15.08 -4.51
CA TYR A 140 25.87 14.60 -4.69
C TYR A 140 26.72 15.61 -5.47
N TYR A 141 26.22 16.13 -6.60
CA TYR A 141 26.94 17.13 -7.41
C TYR A 141 27.09 18.49 -6.72
N LEU A 142 26.22 18.84 -5.77
CA LEU A 142 26.29 20.11 -5.04
C LEU A 142 27.21 20.06 -3.82
N VAL A 143 27.47 18.87 -3.27
CA VAL A 143 28.18 18.69 -2.00
C VAL A 143 29.59 18.12 -2.20
N MET A 144 29.86 17.40 -3.29
CA MET A 144 31.22 16.96 -3.62
C MET A 144 31.95 18.03 -4.46
N PRO A 145 33.09 18.57 -3.97
CA PRO A 145 33.92 19.52 -4.70
C PRO A 145 34.67 18.89 -5.88
#